data_AF-A0A5H2Y5W8-F1
#
_entry.id   AF-A0A5H2Y5W8-F1
#
_cell.length_a   1.000
_cell.length_b   1.000
_cell.length_c   1.000
_cell.angle_alpha   90.00
_cell.angle_beta   90.00
_cell.angle_gamma   90.00
#
_symmetry.space_group_name_H-M   'P 1'
#
loop_
_entity.id
_entity.type
_entity.pdbx_description
1 polymer ?
#
loop_
_entity_poly.entity_id
_entity_poly.type
_entity_poly.pdbx_seq_one_letter_code
_entity_poly.pdbx_strand_id
1 'polypeptide(L)'
;MIRMVLLPLFLGMWLPAQADISLRFDSVPVSQLAKAVFGEVLQKPYVIEDDVSKRTVSMQLQNVPLGVVAMTVARVLEGSHIEVKEEAGVFFIGQRKEDELVIYQPRHRSAAALRSLIAQAFSQADISQAKTVRPASAKAEATTTQSSTSNGASFQTAPTVQSGSVSAEDLQYVVLRLPPAHARAVRDLLSLIDTPADQLYVRAVAYDVTTDSASGTSVDLALSLLGSKFGLSLSGGSLNNAQAVTFKSATVEAVARVLDSDNRFKAVSRPALRVRSGGHARFSVGQEVPTLGGVTTNVGGATQAIVYRSAGVIFDVEPVVRDGGVDLTVKQTISDFRTTQTSQINSPTLNKRELSTDLNVKPGEVIVLAGLDSEEDNQGGRSFFGIPLGNTKTNTQRQTLLLLEVQAL
;
A
#
# COMPACT_ATOMS: atom_id res chain seq x y z
N MET A 1 34.46 -28.46 -82.28
CA MET A 1 33.56 -29.20 -81.38
C MET A 1 33.08 -28.26 -80.29
N ILE A 2 31.76 -28.08 -80.22
CA ILE A 2 30.90 -27.78 -79.06
C ILE A 2 31.20 -26.51 -78.21
N ARG A 3 30.36 -25.51 -78.48
CA ARG A 3 29.79 -24.49 -77.57
C ARG A 3 29.12 -25.13 -76.35
N MET A 4 29.36 -24.59 -75.14
CA MET A 4 28.34 -24.29 -74.10
C MET A 4 29.04 -23.67 -72.89
N VAL A 5 28.66 -22.47 -72.44
CA VAL A 5 28.46 -22.11 -71.01
C VAL A 5 27.69 -20.77 -70.94
N LEU A 6 26.66 -20.84 -70.11
CA LEU A 6 25.62 -19.89 -69.71
C LEU A 6 26.18 -18.85 -68.71
N LEU A 7 25.77 -17.57 -68.78
CA LEU A 7 25.91 -16.61 -67.66
C LEU A 7 24.73 -15.61 -67.67
N PRO A 8 24.19 -15.20 -66.50
CA PRO A 8 22.76 -14.98 -66.33
C PRO A 8 22.32 -13.51 -66.44
N LEU A 9 21.02 -13.40 -66.66
CA LEU A 9 20.16 -12.24 -66.55
C LEU A 9 20.26 -11.63 -65.14
N PHE A 10 20.89 -10.46 -64.99
CA PHE A 10 20.78 -9.65 -63.78
C PHE A 10 19.55 -8.76 -63.89
N LEU A 11 18.48 -9.15 -63.20
CA LEU A 11 17.31 -8.32 -62.95
C LEU A 11 17.73 -7.22 -61.95
N GLY A 12 17.99 -6.01 -62.47
CA GLY A 12 18.31 -4.85 -61.66
C GLY A 12 17.13 -4.47 -60.76
N MET A 13 17.19 -4.87 -59.50
CA MET A 13 16.29 -4.41 -58.45
C MET A 13 16.63 -2.94 -58.17
N TRP A 14 15.80 -2.03 -58.70
CA TRP A 14 15.94 -0.59 -58.54
C TRP A 14 15.63 -0.24 -57.08
N LEU A 15 16.65 0.06 -56.26
CA LEU A 15 16.45 0.72 -54.97
C LEU A 15 15.95 2.15 -55.26
N PRO A 16 14.82 2.61 -54.69
CA PRO A 16 14.44 4.00 -54.81
C PRO A 16 15.53 4.87 -54.18
N ALA A 17 16.10 5.79 -54.95
CA ALA A 17 17.00 6.81 -54.44
C ALA A 17 16.28 7.60 -53.34
N GLN A 18 16.84 7.61 -52.13
CA GLN A 18 16.39 8.53 -51.08
C GLN A 18 16.61 9.95 -51.58
N ALA A 19 15.52 10.71 -51.71
CA ALA A 19 15.58 12.10 -52.11
C ALA A 19 16.18 12.91 -50.95
N ASP A 20 17.46 13.25 -51.11
CA ASP A 20 18.18 14.12 -50.19
C ASP A 20 17.84 15.58 -50.48
N ILE A 21 17.51 16.33 -49.43
CA ILE A 21 17.02 17.70 -49.55
C ILE A 21 18.08 18.65 -48.99
N SER A 22 18.41 19.67 -49.77
CA SER A 22 19.28 20.77 -49.36
C SER A 22 18.45 22.05 -49.29
N LEU A 23 18.47 22.70 -48.12
CA LEU A 23 17.68 23.90 -47.84
C LEU A 23 18.63 24.99 -47.35
N ARG A 24 18.40 26.22 -47.81
CA ARG A 24 19.16 27.38 -47.35
C ARG A 24 18.19 28.55 -47.14
N PHE A 25 18.16 29.03 -45.91
CA PHE A 25 17.37 30.18 -45.49
C PHE A 25 18.30 31.17 -44.80
N ASP A 26 18.36 32.38 -45.32
CA ASP A 26 19.17 33.47 -44.79
C ASP A 26 18.24 34.57 -44.26
N SER A 27 18.08 34.68 -42.94
CA SER A 27 17.24 35.67 -42.24
C SER A 27 15.77 35.67 -42.69
N VAL A 28 15.16 34.49 -42.77
CA VAL A 28 13.80 34.30 -43.30
C VAL A 28 12.77 34.27 -42.16
N PRO A 29 11.60 34.93 -42.29
CA PRO A 29 10.51 34.80 -41.31
C PRO A 29 10.07 33.35 -41.11
N VAL A 30 9.80 32.96 -39.86
CA VAL A 30 9.36 31.60 -39.50
C VAL A 30 8.13 31.18 -40.29
N SER A 31 7.22 32.11 -40.60
CA SER A 31 6.06 31.86 -41.46
C SER A 31 6.41 31.39 -42.88
N GLN A 32 7.42 32.00 -43.49
CA GLN A 32 7.89 31.61 -44.83
C GLN A 32 8.66 30.29 -44.78
N LEU A 33 9.48 30.10 -43.75
CA LEU A 33 10.20 28.86 -43.51
C LEU A 33 9.23 27.70 -43.31
N ALA A 34 8.20 27.88 -42.49
CA ALA A 34 7.20 26.87 -42.20
C ALA A 34 6.40 26.50 -43.46
N LYS A 35 6.04 27.50 -44.28
CA LYS A 35 5.40 27.26 -45.57
C LYS A 35 6.25 26.40 -46.50
N ALA A 36 7.53 26.73 -46.65
CA ALA A 36 8.45 25.99 -47.51
C ALA A 36 8.69 24.55 -47.01
N VAL A 37 8.98 24.40 -45.71
CA VAL A 37 9.31 23.09 -45.13
C VAL A 37 8.06 22.23 -44.93
N PHE A 38 7.09 22.69 -44.16
CA PHE A 38 5.93 21.87 -43.78
C PHE A 38 4.89 21.83 -44.90
N GLY A 39 4.65 22.96 -45.59
CA GLY A 39 3.67 23.06 -46.66
C GLY A 39 4.13 22.48 -47.99
N GLU A 40 5.32 22.83 -48.46
CA GLU A 40 5.78 22.47 -49.82
C GLU A 40 6.60 21.18 -49.83
N VAL A 41 7.58 21.04 -48.93
CA VAL A 41 8.47 19.86 -48.88
C VAL A 41 7.79 18.67 -48.23
N LEU A 42 7.20 18.84 -47.05
CA LEU A 42 6.57 17.74 -46.29
C LEU A 42 5.10 17.51 -46.66
N GLN A 43 4.43 18.51 -47.27
CA GLN A 43 3.00 18.47 -47.61
C GLN A 43 2.10 18.12 -46.41
N LYS A 44 2.42 18.68 -45.24
CA LYS A 44 1.71 18.45 -43.98
C LYS A 44 1.01 19.72 -43.51
N PRO A 45 -0.19 19.62 -42.90
CA PRO A 45 -0.86 20.77 -42.32
C PRO A 45 -0.03 21.32 -41.14
N TYR A 46 0.00 22.64 -41.01
CA TYR A 46 0.73 23.32 -39.94
C TYR A 46 -0.02 24.56 -39.44
N VAL A 47 0.22 24.94 -38.19
CA VAL A 47 -0.31 26.12 -37.51
C VAL A 47 0.85 26.89 -36.88
N ILE A 48 0.83 28.22 -36.96
CA ILE A 48 1.87 29.08 -36.41
C ILE A 48 1.24 30.08 -35.44
N GLU A 49 1.82 30.22 -34.26
CA GLU A 49 1.44 31.24 -33.29
C GLU A 49 1.89 32.64 -33.76
N ASP A 50 1.06 33.67 -33.56
CA ASP A 50 1.32 35.02 -34.09
C ASP A 50 2.67 35.59 -33.59
N ASP A 51 3.02 35.32 -32.34
CA ASP A 51 4.24 35.83 -31.69
C ASP A 51 5.55 35.27 -32.27
N VAL A 52 5.51 34.09 -32.91
CA VAL A 52 6.68 33.50 -33.59
C VAL A 52 6.66 33.72 -35.09
N SER A 53 5.51 34.01 -35.70
CA SER A 53 5.33 34.11 -37.16
C SER A 53 6.26 35.11 -37.86
N LYS A 54 6.59 36.21 -37.16
CA LYS A 54 7.42 37.34 -37.64
C LYS A 54 8.90 37.21 -37.28
N ARG A 55 9.27 36.27 -36.40
CA ARG A 55 10.67 36.07 -36.00
C ARG A 55 11.45 35.53 -37.20
N THR A 56 12.68 35.97 -37.36
CA THR A 56 13.56 35.53 -38.46
C THR A 56 14.50 34.44 -37.98
N VAL A 57 14.75 33.47 -38.85
CA VAL A 57 15.68 32.36 -38.58
C VAL A 57 16.55 32.15 -39.82
N SER A 58 17.81 31.79 -39.58
CA SER A 58 18.74 31.39 -40.63
C SER A 58 19.11 29.93 -40.43
N MET A 59 19.05 29.13 -41.49
CA MET A 59 19.48 27.74 -41.44
C MET A 59 20.01 27.28 -42.80
N GLN A 60 21.00 26.40 -42.76
CA GLN A 60 21.51 25.73 -43.94
C GLN A 60 21.59 24.23 -43.66
N LEU A 61 20.83 23.47 -44.44
CA LEU A 61 20.77 22.01 -44.39
C LEU A 61 21.29 21.47 -45.72
N GLN A 62 22.14 20.46 -45.66
CA GLN A 62 22.70 19.79 -46.84
C GLN A 62 22.47 18.29 -46.71
N ASN A 63 22.03 17.68 -47.80
CA ASN A 63 21.82 16.24 -47.91
C ASN A 63 21.01 15.62 -46.74
N VAL A 64 19.87 16.23 -46.41
CA VAL A 64 19.01 15.74 -45.33
C VAL A 64 17.91 14.85 -45.93
N PRO A 65 17.81 13.58 -45.54
CA PRO A 65 16.74 12.70 -46.02
C PRO A 65 15.36 13.22 -45.60
N LEU A 66 14.37 13.16 -46.49
CA LEU A 66 13.01 13.65 -46.26
C LEU A 66 12.40 13.20 -44.92
N GLY A 67 12.64 11.95 -44.51
CA GLY A 67 12.11 11.39 -43.25
C GLY A 67 12.63 12.05 -41.98
N VAL A 68 13.75 12.78 -42.02
CA VAL A 68 14.36 13.45 -40.85
C VAL A 68 14.35 14.97 -40.96
N VAL A 69 13.87 15.55 -42.08
CA VAL A 69 13.82 17.00 -42.29
C VAL A 69 13.00 17.68 -41.20
N ALA A 70 11.80 17.17 -40.89
CA ALA A 70 10.94 17.72 -39.85
C ALA A 70 11.65 17.81 -38.49
N MET A 71 12.30 16.72 -38.06
CA MET A 71 13.06 16.67 -36.80
C MET A 71 14.25 17.62 -36.80
N THR A 72 14.94 17.75 -37.93
CA THR A 72 16.13 18.61 -38.08
C THR A 72 15.73 20.08 -37.98
N VAL A 73 14.67 20.47 -38.69
CA VAL A 73 14.12 21.83 -38.65
C VAL A 73 13.58 22.15 -37.26
N ALA A 74 12.86 21.23 -36.63
CA ALA A 74 12.40 21.38 -35.25
C ALA A 74 13.56 21.68 -34.29
N ARG A 75 14.69 20.97 -34.40
CA ARG A 75 15.87 21.18 -33.55
C ARG A 75 16.53 22.55 -33.76
N VAL A 76 16.56 23.06 -34.99
CA VAL A 76 17.10 24.40 -35.26
C VAL A 76 16.18 25.48 -34.69
N LEU A 77 14.88 25.32 -34.87
CA LEU A 77 13.88 26.23 -34.30
C LEU A 77 13.91 26.19 -32.77
N GLU A 78 14.17 25.03 -32.17
CA GLU A 78 14.31 24.85 -30.72
C GLU A 78 15.41 25.74 -30.12
N GLY A 79 16.55 25.88 -30.83
CA GLY A 79 17.64 26.78 -30.43
C GLY A 79 17.28 28.26 -30.45
N SER A 80 16.19 28.62 -31.15
CA SER A 80 15.64 29.99 -31.21
C SER A 80 14.45 30.20 -30.27
N HIS A 81 14.27 29.31 -29.28
CA HIS A 81 13.11 29.28 -28.38
C HIS A 81 11.77 29.10 -29.10
N ILE A 82 11.76 28.41 -30.25
CA ILE A 82 10.55 28.06 -31.00
C ILE A 82 10.38 26.55 -30.95
N GLU A 83 9.22 26.09 -30.53
CA GLU A 83 8.90 24.67 -30.45
C GLU A 83 8.07 24.23 -31.65
N VAL A 84 8.33 23.03 -32.15
CA VAL A 84 7.53 22.38 -33.19
C VAL A 84 7.00 21.05 -32.64
N LYS A 85 5.68 20.93 -32.51
CA LYS A 85 5.01 19.69 -32.07
C LYS A 85 4.16 19.12 -33.19
N GLU A 86 4.16 17.80 -33.35
CA GLU A 86 3.21 17.12 -34.22
C GLU A 86 2.09 16.51 -33.36
N GLU A 87 0.87 17.00 -33.52
CA GLU A 87 -0.32 16.49 -32.83
C GLU A 87 -1.38 16.14 -33.85
N ALA A 88 -1.86 14.88 -33.84
CA ALA A 88 -2.85 14.36 -34.78
C ALA A 88 -2.51 14.62 -36.28
N GLY A 89 -1.22 14.63 -36.62
CA GLY A 89 -0.73 14.85 -37.99
C GLY A 89 -0.66 16.31 -38.42
N VAL A 90 -0.85 17.28 -37.50
CA VAL A 90 -0.70 18.72 -37.72
C VAL A 90 0.53 19.22 -36.94
N PHE A 91 1.37 20.03 -37.60
CA PHE A 91 2.54 20.65 -36.96
C PHE A 91 2.17 22.00 -36.32
N PHE A 92 2.31 22.11 -35.01
CA PHE A 92 2.14 23.34 -34.26
C PHE A 92 3.50 23.99 -34.00
N ILE A 93 3.66 25.22 -34.50
CA ILE A 93 4.90 26.01 -34.39
C ILE A 93 4.60 27.20 -33.48
N GLY A 94 5.20 27.22 -32.29
CA GLY A 94 4.88 28.21 -31.27
C GLY A 94 6.10 28.59 -30.43
N GLN A 95 5.90 29.51 -29.50
CA GLN A 95 6.97 29.86 -28.56
C GLN A 95 7.21 28.69 -27.60
N ARG A 96 8.47 28.29 -27.41
CA ARG A 96 8.83 27.29 -26.41
C ARG A 96 8.50 27.84 -25.04
N LYS A 97 7.55 27.19 -24.35
CA LYS A 97 7.26 27.49 -22.95
C LYS A 97 8.24 26.69 -22.10
N GLU A 98 9.06 27.37 -21.32
CA GLU A 98 10.00 26.70 -20.43
C GLU A 98 9.26 25.89 -19.37
N ASP A 99 9.77 24.70 -19.08
CA ASP A 99 9.22 23.89 -17.99
C ASP A 99 9.40 24.62 -16.67
N GLU A 100 8.32 24.67 -15.90
CA GLU A 100 8.29 25.24 -14.58
C GLU A 100 8.71 24.20 -13.54
N LEU A 101 9.54 24.64 -12.58
CA LEU A 101 9.92 23.81 -11.44
C LEU A 101 8.89 23.97 -10.31
N VAL A 102 8.16 22.90 -10.02
CA VAL A 102 7.26 22.80 -8.87
C VAL A 102 8.01 22.16 -7.72
N ILE A 103 8.27 22.95 -6.67
CA ILE A 103 8.80 22.46 -5.39
C ILE A 103 7.68 22.57 -4.37
N TYR A 104 7.31 21.43 -3.78
CA TYR A 104 6.27 21.35 -2.78
C TYR A 104 6.75 20.57 -1.56
N GLN A 105 6.52 21.13 -0.37
CA GLN A 105 6.79 20.44 0.89
C GLN A 105 5.47 19.87 1.43
N PRO A 106 5.33 18.54 1.50
CA PRO A 106 4.12 17.92 2.04
C PRO A 106 3.90 18.27 3.50
N ARG A 107 2.64 18.50 3.87
CA ARG A 107 2.18 18.82 5.23
C ARG A 107 1.54 17.63 5.94
N HIS A 108 0.85 16.77 5.20
CA HIS A 108 0.03 15.70 5.80
C HIS A 108 0.39 14.30 5.28
N ARG A 109 0.81 14.19 4.01
CA ARG A 109 1.20 12.92 3.37
C ARG A 109 2.70 12.85 3.09
N SER A 110 3.23 11.64 2.87
CA SER A 110 4.63 11.49 2.44
C SER A 110 4.81 11.99 1.00
N ALA A 111 6.00 12.50 0.68
CA ALA A 111 6.30 12.91 -0.69
C ALA A 111 6.19 11.73 -1.67
N ALA A 112 6.53 10.51 -1.23
CA ALA A 112 6.33 9.29 -2.01
C ALA A 112 4.87 9.09 -2.44
N ALA A 113 3.95 9.17 -1.48
CA ALA A 113 2.53 8.96 -1.72
C ALA A 113 1.93 10.05 -2.61
N LEU A 114 2.34 11.30 -2.44
CA LEU A 114 1.89 12.39 -3.31
C LEU A 114 2.44 12.22 -4.73
N ARG A 115 3.70 11.79 -4.89
CA ARG A 115 4.29 11.54 -6.21
C ARG A 115 3.60 10.40 -6.94
N SER A 116 3.22 9.32 -6.26
CA SER A 116 2.50 8.21 -6.91
C SER A 116 1.10 8.65 -7.36
N LEU A 117 0.38 9.43 -6.54
CA LEU A 117 -0.92 9.99 -6.92
C LEU A 117 -0.82 10.95 -8.13
N ILE A 118 0.19 11.83 -8.14
CA ILE A 118 0.45 12.71 -9.28
C ILE A 118 0.83 11.87 -10.51
N ALA A 119 1.68 10.86 -10.37
CA ALA A 119 2.08 9.99 -11.47
C ALA A 119 0.95 9.13 -12.04
N GLN A 120 -0.13 8.92 -11.28
CA GLN A 120 -1.33 8.26 -11.77
C GLN A 120 -2.30 9.23 -12.44
N ALA A 121 -2.29 10.51 -12.04
CA ALA A 121 -3.12 11.56 -12.63
C ALA A 121 -2.54 12.14 -13.94
N PHE A 122 -1.21 12.11 -14.11
CA PHE A 122 -0.51 12.64 -15.28
C PHE A 122 0.31 11.53 -15.94
N SER A 123 0.41 11.51 -17.27
CA SER A 123 1.11 10.43 -17.99
C SER A 123 2.62 10.45 -17.69
N GLN A 124 3.29 9.29 -17.75
CA GLN A 124 4.75 9.22 -17.54
C GLN A 124 5.55 10.09 -18.55
N ALA A 125 4.99 10.36 -19.73
CA ALA A 125 5.58 11.25 -20.73
C ALA A 125 5.66 12.70 -20.21
N ASP A 126 4.74 13.11 -19.34
CA ASP A 126 4.67 14.48 -18.80
C ASP A 126 5.58 14.69 -17.58
N ILE A 127 5.99 13.62 -16.88
CA ILE A 127 6.72 13.69 -15.59
C ILE A 127 8.24 13.39 -15.75
N SER A 128 8.69 13.07 -16.96
CA SER A 128 10.03 12.49 -17.23
C SER A 128 11.24 13.43 -17.06
N GLN A 129 11.15 14.54 -16.31
CA GLN A 129 12.32 15.35 -15.92
C GLN A 129 12.42 15.69 -14.43
N ALA A 130 11.82 14.89 -13.55
CA ALA A 130 12.06 15.02 -12.11
C ALA A 130 13.46 14.49 -11.72
N LYS A 131 14.51 15.29 -11.97
CA LYS A 131 15.86 15.08 -11.44
C LYS A 131 15.80 15.19 -9.91
N THR A 132 16.03 14.07 -9.21
CA THR A 132 16.07 14.04 -7.75
C THR A 132 17.22 14.91 -7.23
N VAL A 133 16.91 15.98 -6.49
CA VAL A 133 17.89 16.79 -5.78
C VAL A 133 18.07 16.21 -4.38
N ARG A 134 19.30 15.77 -4.07
CA ARG A 134 19.70 15.24 -2.76
C ARG A 134 19.99 16.42 -1.81
N PRO A 135 19.38 16.50 -0.60
CA PRO A 135 19.95 17.32 0.46
C PRO A 135 21.26 16.68 0.92
N ALA A 136 22.33 17.47 0.94
CA ALA A 136 23.66 17.04 1.33
C ALA A 136 23.76 16.85 2.85
N SER A 137 23.18 15.78 3.40
CA SER A 137 23.41 15.32 4.77
C SER A 137 22.95 13.87 4.96
N ALA A 138 23.69 12.93 4.37
CA ALA A 138 23.65 11.53 4.77
C ALA A 138 25.05 10.95 4.61
N LYS A 139 25.66 10.60 5.74
CA LYS A 139 27.00 10.02 5.86
C LYS A 139 26.96 8.65 5.20
N ALA A 140 27.76 8.46 4.15
CA ALA A 140 27.87 7.18 3.46
C ALA A 140 28.56 6.17 4.38
N GLU A 141 27.80 5.20 4.89
CA GLU A 141 28.33 4.02 5.54
C GLU A 141 28.58 2.97 4.44
N ALA A 142 29.85 2.69 4.19
CA ALA A 142 30.27 1.75 3.16
C ALA A 142 30.11 0.31 3.68
N THR A 143 29.11 -0.42 3.19
CA THR A 143 29.04 -1.87 3.35
C THR A 143 29.78 -2.54 2.19
N THR A 144 31.00 -2.99 2.46
CA THR A 144 31.79 -3.83 1.55
C THR A 144 31.19 -5.24 1.50
N THR A 145 30.56 -5.60 0.38
CA THR A 145 30.24 -7.00 0.08
C THR A 145 31.31 -7.54 -0.87
N GLN A 146 32.13 -8.47 -0.37
CA GLN A 146 33.08 -9.25 -1.16
C GLN A 146 32.31 -10.32 -1.95
N SER A 147 32.45 -10.30 -3.27
CA SER A 147 32.13 -11.43 -4.14
C SER A 147 33.35 -11.75 -5.00
N SER A 148 33.77 -13.01 -4.91
CA SER A 148 34.95 -13.63 -5.50
C SER A 148 34.82 -13.95 -7.00
N THR A 149 35.97 -13.95 -7.69
CA THR A 149 36.33 -14.57 -9.01
C THR A 149 35.66 -13.97 -10.27
N SER A 150 36.33 -13.68 -11.39
CA SER A 150 37.57 -14.18 -12.01
C SER A 150 38.10 -13.19 -13.09
N ASN A 151 39.37 -13.33 -13.47
CA ASN A 151 40.07 -12.53 -14.49
C ASN A 151 39.49 -12.69 -15.91
N GLY A 152 39.27 -11.57 -16.60
CA GLY A 152 39.04 -11.50 -18.04
C GLY A 152 38.91 -10.05 -18.50
N ALA A 153 39.95 -9.53 -19.16
CA ALA A 153 40.03 -8.16 -19.63
C ALA A 153 38.99 -7.86 -20.73
N SER A 154 38.22 -6.79 -20.55
CA SER A 154 37.58 -6.06 -21.65
C SER A 154 37.33 -4.60 -21.25
N PHE A 155 37.66 -3.69 -22.15
CA PHE A 155 37.45 -2.25 -22.06
C PHE A 155 35.95 -1.93 -22.12
N GLN A 156 35.42 -1.21 -21.12
CA GLN A 156 34.06 -0.66 -21.16
C GLN A 156 34.03 0.79 -20.66
N THR A 157 33.69 1.67 -21.61
CA THR A 157 32.75 2.81 -21.56
C THR A 157 32.54 3.61 -20.27
N ALA A 158 32.46 4.93 -20.47
CA ALA A 158 32.15 5.97 -19.48
C ALA A 158 31.06 5.57 -18.47
N PRO A 159 31.17 6.01 -17.20
CA PRO A 159 30.26 5.59 -16.15
C PRO A 159 28.84 6.04 -16.47
N THR A 160 27.98 5.08 -16.83
CA THR A 160 26.54 5.23 -16.71
C THR A 160 26.23 5.46 -15.25
N VAL A 161 25.89 6.69 -14.89
CA VAL A 161 25.30 7.01 -13.58
C VAL A 161 23.93 6.35 -13.55
N GLN A 162 23.89 5.09 -13.11
CA GLN A 162 22.67 4.49 -12.60
C GLN A 162 22.22 5.38 -11.46
N SER A 163 21.13 6.12 -11.70
CA SER A 163 20.42 6.85 -10.66
C SER A 163 20.00 5.82 -9.63
N GLY A 164 20.74 5.75 -8.52
CA GLY A 164 20.38 4.91 -7.39
C GLY A 164 18.93 5.20 -7.03
N SER A 165 18.13 4.15 -6.97
CA SER A 165 16.76 4.21 -6.49
C SER A 165 16.79 4.72 -5.06
N VAL A 166 16.63 6.03 -4.89
CA VAL A 166 16.30 6.63 -3.61
C VAL A 166 14.98 6.00 -3.22
N SER A 167 14.93 5.32 -2.06
CA SER A 167 13.67 4.90 -1.47
C SER A 167 12.80 6.16 -1.37
N ALA A 168 11.71 6.22 -2.15
CA ALA A 168 10.93 7.44 -2.33
C ALA A 168 10.37 7.99 -1.00
N GLU A 169 10.39 7.15 0.05
CA GLU A 169 9.83 7.37 1.38
C GLU A 169 10.51 8.50 2.17
N ASP A 170 11.82 8.73 2.00
CA ASP A 170 12.56 9.74 2.79
C ASP A 170 12.56 11.15 2.16
N LEU A 171 11.85 11.35 1.06
CA LEU A 171 11.81 12.66 0.40
C LEU A 171 10.99 13.66 1.23
N GLN A 172 11.64 14.77 1.60
CA GLN A 172 10.99 15.89 2.28
C GLN A 172 10.25 16.82 1.31
N TYR A 173 10.60 16.77 0.01
CA TYR A 173 10.03 17.63 -1.01
C TYR A 173 9.61 16.82 -2.22
N VAL A 174 8.49 17.23 -2.83
CA VAL A 174 8.09 16.84 -4.18
C VAL A 174 8.68 17.88 -5.12
N VAL A 175 9.60 17.44 -6.00
CA VAL A 175 10.23 18.30 -7.02
C VAL A 175 9.87 17.76 -8.38
N LEU A 176 9.16 18.56 -9.17
CA LEU A 176 8.67 18.20 -10.50
C LEU A 176 9.02 19.31 -11.48
N ARG A 177 9.46 18.92 -12.68
CA ARG A 177 9.68 19.84 -13.80
C ARG A 177 8.61 19.56 -14.84
N LEU A 178 7.73 20.53 -15.08
CA LEU A 178 6.48 20.33 -15.81
C LEU A 178 6.19 21.52 -16.74
N PRO A 179 5.50 21.32 -17.88
CA PRO A 179 4.96 22.42 -18.66
C PRO A 179 4.05 23.33 -17.82
N PRO A 180 4.00 24.65 -18.06
CA PRO A 180 3.29 25.60 -17.19
C PRO A 180 1.81 25.29 -16.95
N ALA A 181 1.12 24.66 -17.92
CA ALA A 181 -0.27 24.24 -17.75
C ALA A 181 -0.41 23.11 -16.71
N HIS A 182 0.47 22.09 -16.81
CA HIS A 182 0.51 20.97 -15.86
C HIS A 182 1.01 21.41 -14.48
N ALA A 183 1.98 22.32 -14.41
CA ALA A 183 2.48 22.85 -13.15
C ALA A 183 1.37 23.51 -12.32
N ARG A 184 0.45 24.26 -12.96
CA ARG A 184 -0.73 24.83 -12.30
C ARG A 184 -1.68 23.73 -11.82
N ALA A 185 -2.03 22.79 -12.69
CA ALA A 185 -2.92 21.68 -12.35
C ALA A 185 -2.38 20.82 -11.18
N VAL A 186 -1.07 20.58 -11.13
CA VAL A 186 -0.41 19.85 -10.04
C VAL A 186 -0.46 20.62 -8.73
N ARG A 187 -0.27 21.94 -8.74
CA ARG A 187 -0.41 22.77 -7.51
C ARG A 187 -1.83 22.73 -6.96
N ASP A 188 -2.81 22.86 -7.85
CA ASP A 188 -4.22 22.79 -7.47
C ASP A 188 -4.56 21.41 -6.90
N LEU A 189 -4.11 20.34 -7.57
CA LEU A 189 -4.29 18.97 -7.09
C LEU A 189 -3.63 18.74 -5.74
N LEU A 190 -2.38 19.19 -5.55
CA LEU A 190 -1.64 19.08 -4.29
C LEU A 190 -2.41 19.71 -3.12
N SER A 191 -3.07 20.85 -3.35
CA SER A 191 -3.90 21.50 -2.32
C SER A 191 -5.14 20.70 -1.93
N LEU A 192 -5.64 19.85 -2.82
CA LEU A 192 -6.81 18.99 -2.61
C LEU A 192 -6.45 17.63 -1.98
N ILE A 193 -5.27 17.08 -2.31
CA ILE A 193 -4.88 15.73 -1.89
C ILE A 193 -4.01 15.71 -0.63
N ASP A 194 -3.23 16.76 -0.36
CA ASP A 194 -2.44 16.87 0.87
C ASP A 194 -3.30 17.40 2.01
N THR A 195 -4.30 16.60 2.38
CA THR A 195 -5.19 16.83 3.52
C THR A 195 -4.80 15.93 4.70
N PRO A 196 -5.08 16.36 5.95
CA PRO A 196 -4.84 15.53 7.12
C PRO A 196 -5.61 14.22 7.00
N ALA A 197 -4.95 13.11 7.32
CA ALA A 197 -5.64 11.83 7.46
C ALA A 197 -6.46 11.82 8.75
N ASP A 198 -7.66 11.27 8.69
CA ASP A 198 -8.53 11.10 9.86
C ASP A 198 -7.83 10.28 10.94
N GLN A 199 -8.05 10.65 12.20
CA GLN A 199 -7.59 9.90 13.37
C GLN A 199 -8.76 9.19 14.03
N LEU A 200 -8.52 7.98 14.48
CA LEU A 200 -9.48 7.16 15.19
C LEU A 200 -8.93 6.73 16.53
N TYR A 201 -9.81 6.70 17.52
CA TYR A 201 -9.57 6.07 18.81
C TYR A 201 -10.34 4.76 18.84
N VAL A 202 -9.62 3.65 18.90
CA VAL A 202 -10.17 2.30 18.92
C VAL A 202 -9.99 1.73 20.32
N ARG A 203 -11.09 1.28 20.92
CA ARG A 203 -11.10 0.64 22.24
C ARG A 203 -11.73 -0.72 22.12
N ALA A 204 -11.14 -1.70 22.79
CA ALA A 204 -11.73 -3.02 22.89
C ALA A 204 -11.69 -3.57 24.32
N VAL A 205 -12.59 -4.51 24.61
CA VAL A 205 -12.57 -5.31 25.85
C VAL A 205 -12.75 -6.76 25.45
N ALA A 206 -11.77 -7.60 25.74
CA ALA A 206 -11.87 -9.03 25.51
C ALA A 206 -12.27 -9.74 26.81
N TYR A 207 -13.32 -10.54 26.75
CA TYR A 207 -13.84 -11.38 27.82
C TYR A 207 -13.61 -12.85 27.51
N ASP A 208 -13.19 -13.60 28.52
CA ASP A 208 -13.42 -15.04 28.57
C ASP A 208 -14.80 -15.26 29.21
N VAL A 209 -15.68 -15.93 28.47
CA VAL A 209 -17.04 -16.20 28.88
C VAL A 209 -17.19 -17.70 29.15
N THR A 210 -17.63 -18.03 30.35
CA THR A 210 -17.97 -19.42 30.70
C THR A 210 -19.44 -19.65 30.47
N THR A 211 -19.75 -20.56 29.56
CA THR A 211 -21.11 -20.96 29.17
C THR A 211 -21.32 -22.45 29.48
N ASP A 212 -22.58 -22.82 29.67
CA ASP A 212 -23.03 -24.21 29.73
C ASP A 212 -24.13 -24.45 28.69
N SER A 213 -24.52 -25.72 28.50
CA SER A 213 -25.54 -26.13 27.53
C SER A 213 -26.93 -25.50 27.76
N ALA A 214 -27.21 -24.92 28.94
CA ALA A 214 -28.47 -24.25 29.25
C ALA A 214 -28.44 -22.73 29.00
N SER A 215 -27.24 -22.13 28.94
CA SER A 215 -27.04 -20.68 28.88
C SER A 215 -26.91 -20.06 27.47
N GLY A 216 -26.79 -20.86 26.41
CA GLY A 216 -26.65 -20.37 25.02
C GLY A 216 -25.25 -19.83 24.69
N THR A 217 -25.11 -19.05 23.62
CA THR A 217 -23.81 -18.46 23.22
C THR A 217 -23.43 -17.28 24.13
N SER A 218 -22.15 -16.90 24.12
CA SER A 218 -21.65 -15.71 24.83
C SER A 218 -22.33 -14.41 24.36
N VAL A 219 -22.74 -14.32 23.09
CA VAL A 219 -23.53 -13.19 22.58
C VAL A 219 -24.93 -13.20 23.18
N ASP A 220 -25.63 -14.35 23.16
CA ASP A 220 -26.98 -14.47 23.72
C ASP A 220 -26.99 -14.09 25.20
N LEU A 221 -25.97 -14.57 25.93
CA LEU A 221 -25.83 -14.27 27.33
C LEU A 221 -25.58 -12.77 27.57
N ALA A 222 -24.66 -12.16 26.81
CA ALA A 222 -24.41 -10.72 26.89
C ALA A 222 -25.69 -9.92 26.58
N LEU A 223 -26.44 -10.30 25.54
CA LEU A 223 -27.70 -9.64 25.17
C LEU A 223 -28.75 -9.73 26.27
N SER A 224 -28.89 -10.89 26.92
CA SER A 224 -29.85 -11.07 28.01
C SER A 224 -29.54 -10.15 29.21
N LEU A 225 -28.25 -10.03 29.56
CA LEU A 225 -27.80 -9.15 30.64
C LEU A 225 -28.03 -7.68 30.28
N LEU A 226 -27.64 -7.28 29.07
CA LEU A 226 -27.80 -5.91 28.58
C LEU A 226 -29.28 -5.52 28.47
N GLY A 227 -30.14 -6.42 27.97
CA GLY A 227 -31.58 -6.22 27.90
C GLY A 227 -32.21 -5.98 29.28
N SER A 228 -31.78 -6.76 30.29
CA SER A 228 -32.28 -6.63 31.66
C SER A 228 -31.88 -5.32 32.37
N LYS A 229 -30.77 -4.70 31.96
CA LYS A 229 -30.19 -3.52 32.63
C LYS A 229 -30.44 -2.21 31.90
N PHE A 230 -30.52 -2.26 30.57
CA PHE A 230 -30.74 -1.07 29.74
C PHE A 230 -32.19 -0.93 29.25
N GLY A 231 -33.09 -1.85 29.62
CA GLY A 231 -34.51 -1.76 29.25
C GLY A 231 -34.75 -1.91 27.74
N LEU A 232 -33.83 -2.57 27.03
CA LEU A 232 -33.93 -2.80 25.60
C LEU A 232 -35.03 -3.84 25.34
N SER A 233 -36.18 -3.38 24.86
CA SER A 233 -37.18 -4.24 24.21
C SER A 233 -36.61 -4.66 22.85
N LEU A 234 -36.14 -5.91 22.75
CA LEU A 234 -35.81 -6.54 21.47
C LEU A 234 -37.11 -6.81 20.72
N SER A 235 -37.66 -5.82 20.01
CA SER A 235 -38.88 -6.01 19.24
C SER A 235 -38.58 -6.90 18.01
N GLY A 236 -38.94 -8.18 18.10
CA GLY A 236 -39.34 -8.96 16.92
C GLY A 236 -38.28 -9.76 16.16
N GLY A 237 -37.17 -10.19 16.77
CA GLY A 237 -36.20 -11.07 16.11
C GLY A 237 -35.72 -12.21 17.01
N SER A 238 -35.99 -13.46 16.62
CA SER A 238 -35.27 -14.62 17.14
C SER A 238 -33.86 -14.61 16.53
N LEU A 239 -32.86 -14.32 17.35
CA LEU A 239 -31.44 -14.32 16.96
C LEU A 239 -30.93 -15.75 16.97
N ASN A 240 -31.36 -16.55 15.98
CA ASN A 240 -30.70 -17.82 15.73
C ASN A 240 -29.36 -17.51 15.07
N ASN A 241 -28.26 -17.61 15.85
CA ASN A 241 -26.87 -17.65 15.35
C ASN A 241 -26.24 -16.31 14.88
N ALA A 242 -26.49 -15.20 15.58
CA ALA A 242 -25.83 -13.92 15.30
C ALA A 242 -24.45 -13.84 15.97
N GLN A 243 -23.38 -13.81 15.17
CA GLN A 243 -21.99 -13.73 15.63
C GLN A 243 -21.56 -12.30 15.99
N ALA A 244 -22.40 -11.29 15.69
CA ALA A 244 -22.15 -9.89 15.99
C ALA A 244 -23.43 -9.10 16.26
N VAL A 245 -23.41 -8.14 17.20
CA VAL A 245 -24.50 -7.18 17.46
C VAL A 245 -23.96 -5.77 17.70
N THR A 246 -24.66 -4.75 17.19
CA THR A 246 -24.25 -3.33 17.26
C THR A 246 -25.24 -2.48 18.07
N PHE A 247 -24.70 -1.59 18.92
CA PHE A 247 -25.47 -0.67 19.78
C PHE A 247 -25.16 0.80 19.45
N LYS A 248 -26.21 1.62 19.28
CA LYS A 248 -26.09 3.04 18.88
C LYS A 248 -26.09 4.06 20.03
N SER A 249 -26.50 3.67 21.24
CA SER A 249 -26.70 4.60 22.37
C SER A 249 -26.01 4.16 23.67
N ALA A 250 -25.11 3.18 23.60
CA ALA A 250 -24.32 2.71 24.72
C ALA A 250 -22.84 2.92 24.44
N THR A 251 -22.03 3.16 25.48
CA THR A 251 -20.56 3.20 25.38
C THR A 251 -19.99 1.83 25.74
N VAL A 252 -18.79 1.48 25.24
CA VAL A 252 -18.14 0.20 25.61
C VAL A 252 -17.99 0.09 27.12
N GLU A 253 -17.72 1.19 27.81
CA GLU A 253 -17.58 1.21 29.27
C GLU A 253 -18.91 0.87 29.98
N ALA A 254 -20.04 1.39 29.49
CA ALA A 254 -21.34 1.07 30.07
C ALA A 254 -21.70 -0.41 29.85
N VAL A 255 -21.45 -0.93 28.65
CA VAL A 255 -21.64 -2.36 28.32
C VAL A 255 -20.73 -3.23 29.18
N ALA A 256 -19.44 -2.90 29.26
CA ALA A 256 -18.44 -3.63 30.04
C ALA A 256 -18.82 -3.70 31.52
N ARG A 257 -19.30 -2.61 32.13
CA ARG A 257 -19.76 -2.61 33.53
C ARG A 257 -20.92 -3.56 33.80
N VAL A 258 -21.84 -3.71 32.85
CA VAL A 258 -22.93 -4.68 32.97
C VAL A 258 -22.40 -6.10 32.87
N LEU A 259 -21.50 -6.38 31.93
CA LEU A 259 -20.90 -7.70 31.80
C LEU A 259 -20.03 -8.07 33.01
N ASP A 260 -19.24 -7.11 33.52
CA ASP A 260 -18.41 -7.27 34.72
C ASP A 260 -19.23 -7.60 35.99
N SER A 261 -20.54 -7.34 35.99
CA SER A 261 -21.43 -7.68 37.11
C SER A 261 -21.81 -9.16 37.18
N ASP A 262 -21.55 -9.93 36.11
CA ASP A 262 -21.82 -11.36 36.03
C ASP A 262 -20.52 -12.17 36.08
N ASN A 263 -20.45 -13.15 36.98
CA ASN A 263 -19.24 -13.92 37.23
C ASN A 263 -18.78 -14.81 36.06
N ARG A 264 -19.65 -15.05 35.07
CA ARG A 264 -19.31 -15.81 33.86
C ARG A 264 -18.45 -15.01 32.90
N PHE A 265 -18.45 -13.68 32.99
CA PHE A 265 -17.66 -12.79 32.16
C PHE A 265 -16.40 -12.39 32.91
N LYS A 266 -15.25 -12.82 32.40
CA LYS A 266 -13.95 -12.44 32.94
C LYS A 266 -13.20 -11.58 31.93
N ALA A 267 -13.03 -10.30 32.23
CA ALA A 267 -12.23 -9.41 31.41
C ALA A 267 -10.76 -9.88 31.39
N VAL A 268 -10.25 -10.19 30.20
CA VAL A 268 -8.86 -10.61 29.99
C VAL A 268 -7.99 -9.43 29.58
N SER A 269 -8.54 -8.50 28.79
CA SER A 269 -7.79 -7.33 28.32
C SER A 269 -8.69 -6.16 27.94
N ARG A 270 -8.12 -4.95 28.01
CA ARG A 270 -8.78 -3.68 27.65
C ARG A 270 -7.85 -2.77 26.84
N PRO A 271 -7.42 -3.18 25.63
CA PRO A 271 -6.54 -2.34 24.81
C PRO A 271 -7.28 -1.09 24.32
N ALA A 272 -6.55 0.02 24.23
CA ALA A 272 -7.02 1.25 23.62
C ALA A 272 -5.89 1.91 22.84
N LEU A 273 -6.15 2.26 21.58
CA LEU A 273 -5.17 2.72 20.62
C LEU A 273 -5.68 3.93 19.85
N ARG A 274 -4.79 4.86 19.51
CA ARG A 274 -5.03 5.90 18.49
C ARG A 274 -4.33 5.50 17.20
N VAL A 275 -5.03 5.60 16.09
CA VAL A 275 -4.53 5.16 14.78
C VAL A 275 -5.07 6.09 13.69
N ARG A 276 -4.28 6.30 12.62
CA ARG A 276 -4.71 7.10 11.47
C ARG A 276 -5.43 6.20 10.45
N SER A 277 -6.36 6.77 9.70
CA SER A 277 -6.99 6.09 8.55
C SER A 277 -5.91 5.61 7.57
N GLY A 278 -5.98 4.34 7.17
CA GLY A 278 -4.99 3.64 6.35
C GLY A 278 -3.70 3.25 7.07
N GLY A 279 -3.61 3.45 8.39
CA GLY A 279 -2.47 3.04 9.21
C GLY A 279 -2.73 1.72 9.95
N HIS A 280 -1.66 1.17 10.54
CA HIS A 280 -1.71 -0.01 11.39
C HIS A 280 -1.29 0.37 12.82
N ALA A 281 -2.03 -0.09 13.82
CA ALA A 281 -1.67 0.04 15.23
C ALA A 281 -1.73 -1.32 15.93
N ARG A 282 -0.73 -1.56 16.78
CA ARG A 282 -0.57 -2.81 17.51
C ARG A 282 -0.35 -2.56 19.00
N PHE A 283 -1.13 -3.25 19.81
CA PHE A 283 -0.92 -3.39 21.24
C PHE A 283 -0.44 -4.81 21.52
N SER A 284 0.64 -4.97 22.30
CA SER A 284 1.17 -6.27 22.67
C SER A 284 1.67 -6.24 24.11
N VAL A 285 1.13 -7.10 24.96
CA VAL A 285 1.54 -7.26 26.35
C VAL A 285 1.58 -8.73 26.69
N GLY A 286 2.61 -9.19 27.38
CA GLY A 286 2.78 -10.60 27.64
C GLY A 286 4.06 -10.95 28.38
N GLN A 287 4.37 -12.24 28.35
CA GLN A 287 5.55 -12.85 28.95
C GLN A 287 6.21 -13.78 27.93
N GLU A 288 7.52 -13.93 28.04
CA GLU A 288 8.27 -14.95 27.31
C GLU A 288 8.57 -16.10 28.24
N VAL A 289 8.18 -17.32 27.85
CA VAL A 289 8.39 -18.52 28.65
C VAL A 289 9.43 -19.40 27.96
N PRO A 290 10.50 -19.81 28.67
CA PRO A 290 11.46 -20.77 28.12
C PRO A 290 10.78 -22.13 27.98
N THR A 291 10.85 -22.68 26.77
CA THR A 291 10.36 -24.02 26.46
C THR A 291 11.51 -24.91 26.01
N LEU A 292 11.37 -26.21 26.26
CA LEU A 292 12.39 -27.18 25.88
C LEU A 292 12.47 -27.26 24.36
N GLY A 293 13.63 -26.93 23.80
CA GLY A 293 13.97 -27.09 22.39
C GLY A 293 14.57 -28.47 22.09
N GLY A 294 15.14 -28.60 20.89
CA GLY A 294 15.80 -29.84 20.46
C GLY A 294 16.98 -30.24 21.36
N VAL A 295 17.20 -31.55 21.47
CA VAL A 295 18.36 -32.13 22.17
C VAL A 295 19.37 -32.60 21.13
N THR A 296 20.61 -32.13 21.25
CA THR A 296 21.74 -32.61 20.44
C THR A 296 22.64 -33.47 21.31
N THR A 297 22.72 -34.76 20.98
CA THR A 297 23.60 -35.72 21.68
C THR A 297 24.93 -35.80 20.96
N ASN A 298 26.03 -35.46 21.64
CA ASN A 298 27.40 -35.63 21.15
C ASN A 298 28.14 -36.67 22.01
N VAL A 299 29.33 -37.09 21.55
CA VAL A 299 30.17 -38.12 22.19
C VAL A 299 30.55 -37.77 23.66
N GLY A 300 30.38 -36.52 24.08
CA GLY A 300 30.62 -36.04 25.46
C GLY A 300 29.39 -35.64 26.28
N GLY A 301 28.16 -35.86 25.79
CA GLY A 301 26.93 -35.54 26.53
C GLY A 301 25.79 -35.01 25.66
N ALA A 302 24.62 -34.82 26.27
CA ALA A 302 23.44 -34.24 25.64
C ALA A 302 23.36 -32.72 25.95
N THR A 303 23.30 -31.89 24.90
CA THR A 303 23.05 -30.45 25.02
C THR A 303 21.61 -30.18 24.64
N GLN A 304 20.86 -29.51 25.53
CA GLN A 304 19.46 -29.15 25.29
C GLN A 304 19.33 -27.67 24.93
N ALA A 305 18.66 -27.38 23.82
CA ALA A 305 18.33 -26.01 23.44
C ALA A 305 17.15 -25.48 24.27
N ILE A 306 17.18 -24.19 24.59
CA ILE A 306 16.05 -23.47 25.21
C ILE A 306 15.48 -22.52 24.17
N VAL A 307 14.17 -22.59 23.93
CA VAL A 307 13.46 -21.71 22.98
C VAL A 307 12.43 -20.90 23.75
N TYR A 308 12.55 -19.58 23.70
CA TYR A 308 11.57 -18.68 24.28
C TYR A 308 10.33 -18.60 23.39
N ARG A 309 9.16 -18.74 24.00
CA ARG A 309 7.86 -18.56 23.33
C ARG A 309 7.08 -17.47 24.04
N SER A 310 6.58 -16.51 23.29
CA SER A 310 5.78 -15.41 23.82
C SER A 310 4.32 -15.83 24.01
N ALA A 311 3.72 -15.44 25.13
CA ALA A 311 2.29 -15.53 25.36
C ALA A 311 1.79 -14.23 26.01
N GLY A 312 0.54 -13.89 25.76
CA GLY A 312 -0.09 -12.69 26.26
C GLY A 312 -1.21 -12.24 25.34
N VAL A 313 -1.44 -10.93 25.32
CA VAL A 313 -2.51 -10.29 24.57
C VAL A 313 -1.89 -9.46 23.45
N ILE A 314 -2.34 -9.70 22.23
CA ILE A 314 -2.01 -8.92 21.04
C ILE A 314 -3.31 -8.42 20.43
N PHE A 315 -3.39 -7.12 20.18
CA PHE A 315 -4.51 -6.47 19.52
C PHE A 315 -3.98 -5.61 18.37
N ASP A 316 -4.28 -6.02 17.15
CA ASP A 316 -3.91 -5.33 15.91
C ASP A 316 -5.17 -4.73 15.27
N VAL A 317 -5.06 -3.48 14.81
CA VAL A 317 -6.15 -2.77 14.14
C VAL A 317 -5.65 -1.99 12.93
N GLU A 318 -6.41 -2.09 11.83
CA GLU A 318 -6.17 -1.36 10.59
C GLU A 318 -7.48 -0.71 10.12
N PRO A 319 -7.72 0.57 10.46
CA PRO A 319 -8.93 1.27 10.04
C PRO A 319 -8.76 2.01 8.72
N VAL A 320 -9.84 2.06 7.93
CA VAL A 320 -9.97 2.92 6.74
C VAL A 320 -11.29 3.67 6.80
N VAL A 321 -11.22 4.99 6.96
CA VAL A 321 -12.38 5.88 6.94
C VAL A 321 -12.89 6.03 5.51
N ARG A 322 -14.20 5.86 5.32
CA ARG A 322 -14.92 6.06 4.06
C ARG A 322 -16.15 6.93 4.28
N ASP A 323 -16.75 7.37 3.19
CA ASP A 323 -18.03 8.08 3.25
C ASP A 323 -19.12 7.11 3.75
N GLY A 324 -19.62 7.33 4.97
CA GLY A 324 -20.65 6.51 5.61
C GLY A 324 -20.19 5.56 6.73
N GLY A 325 -18.88 5.42 7.00
CA GLY A 325 -18.38 4.58 8.09
C GLY A 325 -16.87 4.35 8.09
N VAL A 326 -16.44 3.44 8.95
CA VAL A 326 -15.05 3.01 9.11
C VAL A 326 -15.00 1.52 8.83
N ASP A 327 -14.25 1.12 7.80
CA ASP A 327 -13.87 -0.29 7.65
C ASP A 327 -12.72 -0.57 8.59
N LEU A 328 -12.84 -1.65 9.35
CA LEU A 328 -11.89 -2.00 10.39
C LEU A 328 -11.53 -3.48 10.25
N THR A 329 -10.25 -3.73 10.01
CA THR A 329 -9.65 -5.05 10.19
C THR A 329 -9.14 -5.15 11.62
N VAL A 330 -9.64 -6.15 12.36
CA VAL A 330 -9.28 -6.38 13.76
C VAL A 330 -8.73 -7.79 13.91
N LYS A 331 -7.59 -7.89 14.59
CA LYS A 331 -7.03 -9.15 15.04
C LYS A 331 -6.74 -9.11 16.53
N GLN A 332 -7.42 -9.97 17.27
CA GLN A 332 -7.24 -10.15 18.70
C GLN A 332 -6.67 -11.54 18.96
N THR A 333 -5.50 -11.61 19.61
CA THR A 333 -4.90 -12.86 20.07
C THR A 333 -4.74 -12.83 21.58
N ILE A 334 -5.21 -13.88 22.24
CA ILE A 334 -5.04 -14.12 23.68
C ILE A 334 -4.30 -15.44 23.82
N SER A 335 -3.24 -15.46 24.61
CA SER A 335 -2.46 -16.67 24.85
C SER A 335 -1.93 -16.72 26.26
N ASP A 336 -1.86 -17.94 26.80
CA ASP A 336 -1.36 -18.22 28.14
C ASP A 336 -0.68 -19.59 28.19
N PHE A 337 0.27 -19.75 29.12
CA PHE A 337 0.93 -21.02 29.36
C PHE A 337 0.29 -21.74 30.54
N ARG A 338 0.06 -23.05 30.39
CA ARG A 338 -0.44 -23.94 31.45
C ARG A 338 0.48 -25.14 31.61
N THR A 339 0.45 -25.73 32.80
CA THR A 339 1.12 -27.01 33.05
C THR A 339 0.56 -28.08 32.12
N THR A 340 1.43 -28.79 31.43
CA THR A 340 1.05 -29.89 30.55
C THR A 340 0.55 -31.07 31.39
N GLN A 341 -0.68 -31.51 31.13
CA GLN A 341 -1.31 -32.66 31.81
C GLN A 341 -1.49 -33.87 30.88
N THR A 342 -1.34 -33.67 29.57
CA THR A 342 -1.61 -34.66 28.52
C THR A 342 -0.39 -35.49 28.12
N SER A 343 0.80 -35.14 28.60
CA SER A 343 2.05 -35.85 28.32
C SER A 343 3.02 -35.75 29.49
N GLN A 344 4.04 -36.62 29.51
CA GLN A 344 5.14 -36.57 30.48
C GLN A 344 6.21 -35.53 30.14
N ILE A 345 5.97 -34.66 29.15
CA ILE A 345 6.92 -33.63 28.73
C ILE A 345 6.95 -32.52 29.79
N ASN A 346 8.12 -32.24 30.36
CA ASN A 346 8.35 -31.13 31.28
C ASN A 346 8.50 -29.79 30.52
N SER A 347 7.46 -29.41 29.78
CA SER A 347 7.37 -28.14 29.03
C SER A 347 5.92 -27.66 29.12
N PRO A 348 5.65 -26.34 29.25
CA PRO A 348 4.28 -25.84 29.36
C PRO A 348 3.51 -26.00 28.03
N THR A 349 2.19 -26.14 28.14
CA THR A 349 1.25 -26.08 27.01
C THR A 349 0.91 -24.61 26.76
N LEU A 350 1.04 -24.16 25.50
CA LEU A 350 0.60 -22.84 25.06
C LEU A 350 -0.85 -22.91 24.61
N ASN A 351 -1.75 -22.30 25.38
CA ASN A 351 -3.11 -22.04 24.95
C ASN A 351 -3.12 -20.76 24.11
N LYS A 352 -3.80 -20.80 22.98
CA LYS A 352 -3.92 -19.64 22.08
C LYS A 352 -5.35 -19.56 21.53
N ARG A 353 -5.95 -18.37 21.67
CA ARG A 353 -7.26 -18.00 21.13
C ARG A 353 -7.06 -16.81 20.21
N GLU A 354 -7.59 -16.87 18.99
CA GLU A 354 -7.38 -15.84 17.98
C GLU A 354 -8.72 -15.53 17.29
N LEU A 355 -9.03 -14.24 17.17
CA LEU A 355 -10.17 -13.70 16.45
C LEU A 355 -9.62 -12.75 15.38
N SER A 356 -10.03 -12.94 14.13
CA SER A 356 -9.73 -12.05 13.01
C SER A 356 -11.02 -11.75 12.27
N THR A 357 -11.32 -10.47 12.06
CA THR A 357 -12.55 -10.05 11.41
C THR A 357 -12.39 -8.72 10.68
N ASP A 358 -13.17 -8.56 9.62
CA ASP A 358 -13.31 -7.33 8.85
C ASP A 358 -14.76 -6.86 8.95
N LEU A 359 -14.96 -5.63 9.38
CA LEU A 359 -16.29 -5.09 9.66
C LEU A 359 -16.35 -3.60 9.33
N ASN A 360 -17.55 -3.14 8.94
CA ASN A 360 -17.84 -1.72 8.74
C ASN A 360 -18.63 -1.20 9.94
N VAL A 361 -18.21 -0.07 10.49
CA VAL A 361 -18.76 0.51 11.73
C VAL A 361 -19.01 1.99 11.57
N LYS A 362 -20.00 2.52 12.28
CA LYS A 362 -20.13 3.97 12.41
C LYS A 362 -19.37 4.46 13.64
N PRO A 363 -18.74 5.65 13.58
CA PRO A 363 -18.13 6.26 14.75
C PRO A 363 -19.13 6.34 15.92
N GLY A 364 -18.71 5.89 17.10
CA GLY A 364 -19.51 5.85 18.32
C GLY A 364 -20.37 4.60 18.51
N GLU A 365 -20.42 3.68 17.53
CA GLU A 365 -21.12 2.41 17.69
C GLU A 365 -20.28 1.41 18.50
N VAL A 366 -20.95 0.64 19.35
CA VAL A 366 -20.36 -0.47 20.11
C VAL A 366 -20.74 -1.78 19.48
N ILE A 367 -19.75 -2.62 19.20
CA ILE A 367 -19.93 -3.91 18.56
C ILE A 367 -19.52 -5.00 19.54
N VAL A 368 -20.36 -6.02 19.62
CA VAL A 368 -20.10 -7.25 20.36
C VAL A 368 -19.83 -8.34 19.34
N LEU A 369 -18.65 -8.95 19.40
CA LEU A 369 -18.22 -10.05 18.54
C LEU A 369 -17.96 -11.28 19.39
N ALA A 370 -18.41 -12.46 18.97
CA ALA A 370 -18.03 -13.71 19.61
C ALA A 370 -17.05 -14.52 18.76
N GLY A 371 -16.12 -15.19 19.43
CA GLY A 371 -15.16 -16.12 18.87
C GLY A 371 -15.40 -17.57 19.30
N LEU A 372 -14.82 -18.47 18.52
CA LEU A 372 -15.02 -19.93 18.49
C LEU A 372 -15.04 -20.65 19.86
N ASP A 373 -15.84 -21.72 19.88
CA ASP A 373 -16.05 -22.67 20.97
C ASP A 373 -14.80 -23.45 21.37
N SER A 374 -14.57 -23.55 22.69
CA SER A 374 -13.69 -24.57 23.26
C SER A 374 -14.51 -25.37 24.27
N GLU A 375 -14.76 -26.63 23.95
CA GLU A 375 -15.49 -27.57 24.79
C GLU A 375 -14.52 -28.21 25.79
N GLU A 376 -14.83 -28.11 27.09
CA GLU A 376 -14.05 -28.77 28.14
C GLU A 376 -14.96 -29.74 28.89
N ASP A 377 -14.84 -31.02 28.56
CA ASP A 377 -15.58 -32.11 29.18
C ASP A 377 -15.13 -32.32 30.63
N ASN A 378 -15.93 -31.89 31.60
CA ASN A 378 -15.71 -32.18 33.00
C ASN A 378 -16.61 -33.35 33.45
N GLN A 379 -16.03 -34.55 33.57
CA GLN A 379 -16.72 -35.70 34.14
C GLN A 379 -16.51 -35.73 35.66
N GLY A 380 -17.46 -35.17 36.42
CA GLY A 380 -17.48 -35.25 37.88
C GLY A 380 -18.45 -36.31 38.38
N GLY A 381 -17.95 -37.46 38.85
CA GLY A 381 -18.75 -38.45 39.57
C GLY A 381 -18.97 -38.01 41.01
N ARG A 382 -20.23 -37.84 41.44
CA ARG A 382 -20.55 -37.56 42.85
C ARG A 382 -20.79 -38.88 43.58
N SER A 383 -19.98 -39.15 44.60
CA SER A 383 -20.17 -40.26 45.54
C SER A 383 -20.45 -39.71 46.93
N PHE A 384 -21.57 -40.11 47.53
CA PHE A 384 -21.89 -39.83 48.93
C PHE A 384 -21.84 -41.16 49.67
N PHE A 385 -20.96 -41.30 50.66
CA PHE A 385 -20.74 -42.55 51.41
C PHE A 385 -20.52 -43.81 50.54
N GLY A 386 -19.76 -43.68 49.45
CA GLY A 386 -19.45 -44.83 48.57
C GLY A 386 -20.60 -45.29 47.67
N ILE A 387 -21.75 -44.60 47.69
CA ILE A 387 -22.87 -44.85 46.76
C ILE A 387 -22.74 -43.88 45.57
N PRO A 388 -22.66 -44.38 44.32
CA PRO A 388 -22.62 -43.51 43.15
C PRO A 388 -23.99 -42.86 42.92
N LEU A 389 -24.07 -41.54 43.07
CA LEU A 389 -25.28 -40.76 42.85
C LEU A 389 -25.25 -40.08 41.48
N GLY A 390 -25.38 -40.88 40.42
CA GLY A 390 -25.58 -40.42 39.04
C GLY A 390 -24.43 -39.64 38.41
N ASN A 391 -24.28 -39.76 37.09
CA ASN A 391 -23.33 -38.96 36.32
C ASN A 391 -24.04 -37.68 35.85
N THR A 392 -23.76 -36.55 36.48
CA THR A 392 -24.13 -35.25 35.90
C THR A 392 -23.04 -34.85 34.90
N LYS A 393 -23.29 -35.06 33.61
CA LYS A 393 -22.45 -34.49 32.54
C LYS A 393 -22.80 -33.00 32.41
N THR A 394 -22.00 -32.14 33.01
CA THR A 394 -22.05 -30.70 32.75
C THR A 394 -20.97 -30.37 31.73
N ASN A 395 -21.39 -30.09 30.51
CA ASN A 395 -20.50 -29.60 29.47
C ASN A 395 -20.31 -28.08 29.66
N THR A 396 -19.11 -27.70 30.08
CA THR A 396 -18.72 -26.30 30.26
C THR A 396 -17.94 -25.87 29.03
N GLN A 397 -18.39 -24.80 28.39
CA GLN A 397 -17.75 -24.23 27.21
C GLN A 397 -17.15 -22.87 27.56
N ARG A 398 -15.87 -22.66 27.21
CA ARG A 398 -15.24 -21.34 27.29
C ARG A 398 -15.22 -20.70 25.91
N GLN A 399 -15.84 -19.53 25.79
CA GLN A 399 -15.88 -18.71 24.58
C GLN A 399 -15.15 -17.39 24.80
N THR A 400 -14.72 -16.74 23.72
CA THR A 400 -14.15 -15.40 23.78
C THR A 400 -15.16 -14.40 23.21
N LEU A 401 -15.42 -13.32 23.94
CA LEU A 401 -16.27 -12.22 23.50
C LEU A 401 -15.45 -10.94 23.44
N LEU A 402 -15.51 -10.24 22.31
CA LEU A 402 -14.82 -8.97 22.08
C LEU A 402 -15.85 -7.84 21.97
N LEU A 403 -15.79 -6.90 22.91
CA LEU A 403 -16.43 -5.60 22.77
C LEU A 403 -15.48 -4.66 22.02
N LEU A 404 -16.01 -3.89 21.08
CA LEU A 404 -15.25 -2.96 20.26
C LEU A 404 -16.01 -1.64 20.12
N GLU A 405 -15.30 -0.52 20.24
CA GLU A 405 -15.80 0.82 19.95
C GLU A 405 -14.76 1.59 19.14
N VAL A 406 -15.24 2.32 18.15
CA VAL A 406 -14.41 3.20 17.32
C VAL A 406 -14.97 4.61 17.40
N GLN A 407 -14.12 5.58 17.74
CA GLN A 407 -14.46 7.00 17.76
C GLN A 407 -13.58 7.75 16.76
N ALA A 408 -14.18 8.63 15.97
CA ALA A 408 -13.43 9.61 15.18
C ALA A 408 -12.96 10.74 16.11
N LEU A 409 -11.78 11.29 15.85
CA LEU A 409 -11.09 12.26 16.70
C LEU A 409 -11.07 13.69 16.15
#